data_AF-A0A9D7HP81-F1
#
_entry.id   AF-A0A9D7HP81-F1
#
_cell.length_a   1.000
_cell.length_b   1.000
_cell.length_c   1.000
_cell.angle_alpha   90.00
_cell.angle_beta   90.00
_cell.angle_gamma   90.00
#
_symmetry.space_group_name_H-M   'P 1'
#
loop_
_entity.id
_entity.type
_entity.pdbx_description
1 polymer ?
#
loop_
_entity_poly.entity_id
_entity_poly.type
_entity_poly.pdbx_seq_one_letter_code
_entity_poly.pdbx_strand_id
1 'polypeptide(L)'
;MRETDTAVLCEETGLDVQPMGDGLHIALLTLPPGRRMPFDAYVGYVAFVNAMPAAYGGAWIFPGRSKIGINIFPAFRGGPSAWLFARIIQCYAMRFGVGRFEAENYQLGQGNPEGIRSGAYWFYDRLGFRTTDGELAKVAESERKVRAHDRGRRTSPEVLRKLASRPMWLDLAQEPAPVFDLVDLGEAVMRPHVPTAGKDRSKVIAGKVQEVSRTLGAGDRSRWPVAECRAFEDLAPAIALIGGLAHWSVNDKRELVALMRAKGLRTEDRYIARLRTHRRLLAAWEQLVRAVEDAQ
;
A
#
# COMPACT_ATOMS: atom_id res chain seq x y z
N MET A 1 2.46 -11.04 7.11
CA MET A 1 3.12 -9.87 7.74
C MET A 1 2.12 -9.24 8.70
N ARG A 2 2.52 -9.00 9.96
CA ARG A 2 1.72 -8.31 10.97
C ARG A 2 2.02 -6.81 10.93
N GLU A 3 1.07 -6.00 11.40
CA GLU A 3 1.20 -4.53 11.44
C GLU A 3 2.42 -4.05 12.23
N THR A 4 2.85 -4.80 13.25
CA THR A 4 4.00 -4.45 14.09
C THR A 4 5.32 -5.04 13.63
N ASP A 5 5.36 -5.80 12.52
CA ASP A 5 6.57 -6.48 12.07
C ASP A 5 7.70 -5.47 11.77
N THR A 6 7.38 -4.26 11.28
CA THR A 6 8.34 -3.18 11.05
C THR A 6 8.98 -2.67 12.35
N ALA A 7 8.23 -2.58 13.45
CA ALA A 7 8.81 -2.19 14.75
C ALA A 7 9.73 -3.25 15.36
N VAL A 8 9.54 -4.52 14.99
CA VAL A 8 10.34 -5.64 15.52
C VAL A 8 11.54 -5.96 14.64
N LEU A 9 11.39 -5.87 13.32
CA LEU A 9 12.36 -6.34 12.34
C LEU A 9 13.16 -5.21 11.67
N CYS A 10 12.82 -3.94 11.91
CA CYS A 10 13.58 -2.83 11.35
C CYS A 10 15.01 -2.83 11.92
N GLU A 11 15.98 -2.73 11.02
CA GLU A 11 17.37 -2.50 11.38
C GLU A 11 17.61 -1.00 11.58
N GLU A 12 18.62 -0.62 12.36
CA GLU A 12 18.94 0.79 12.65
C GLU A 12 19.05 1.66 11.38
N THR A 13 19.58 1.09 10.31
CA THR A 13 19.74 1.80 9.03
C THR A 13 18.45 2.03 8.24
N GLY A 14 17.35 1.39 8.66
CA GLY A 14 16.01 1.51 8.11
C GLY A 14 15.09 2.43 8.91
N LEU A 15 15.59 3.04 9.99
CA LEU A 15 14.90 4.04 10.81
C LEU A 15 15.08 5.43 10.21
N ASP A 16 13.97 6.15 10.07
CA ASP A 16 13.95 7.53 9.59
C ASP A 16 13.00 8.38 10.45
N VAL A 17 13.53 9.35 11.19
CA VAL A 17 12.74 10.17 12.12
C VAL A 17 12.37 11.51 11.47
N GLN A 18 11.09 11.76 11.34
CA GLN A 18 10.52 12.94 10.71
C GLN A 18 10.01 13.91 11.80
N PRO A 19 10.62 15.10 11.96
CA PRO A 19 10.10 16.13 12.84
C PRO A 19 8.87 16.79 12.21
N MET A 20 7.74 16.77 12.92
CA MET A 20 6.45 17.25 12.42
C MET A 20 5.92 18.47 13.19
N GLY A 21 6.77 19.18 13.93
CA GLY A 21 6.38 20.37 14.70
C GLY A 21 5.53 20.04 15.93
N ASP A 22 5.28 21.04 16.80
CA ASP A 22 4.42 20.91 17.99
C ASP A 22 4.76 19.73 18.91
N GLY A 23 6.05 19.38 19.00
CA GLY A 23 6.53 18.24 19.78
C GLY A 23 6.28 16.87 19.14
N LEU A 24 5.68 16.81 17.94
CA LEU A 24 5.42 15.58 17.20
C LEU A 24 6.65 15.14 16.40
N HIS A 25 7.05 13.89 16.60
CA HIS A 25 8.03 13.18 15.79
C HIS A 25 7.41 11.88 15.28
N ILE A 26 7.69 11.53 14.03
CA ILE A 26 7.23 10.27 13.44
C ILE A 26 8.45 9.47 13.03
N ALA A 27 8.72 8.39 13.76
CA ALA A 27 9.74 7.42 13.40
C ALA A 27 9.16 6.47 12.35
N LEU A 28 9.66 6.54 11.12
CA LEU A 28 9.34 5.63 10.03
C LEU A 28 10.28 4.42 10.06
N LEU A 29 9.71 3.24 9.86
CA LEU A 29 10.37 1.95 10.08
C LEU A 29 10.23 1.09 8.83
N THR A 30 11.33 0.82 8.15
CA THR A 30 11.35 0.00 6.93
C THR A 30 11.79 -1.43 7.22
N LEU A 31 11.27 -2.38 6.44
CA LEU A 31 11.70 -3.77 6.52
C LEU A 31 13.06 -3.98 5.83
N PRO A 32 13.93 -4.86 6.37
CA PRO A 32 15.16 -5.21 5.70
C PRO A 32 14.90 -6.04 4.43
N PRO A 33 15.85 -6.08 3.47
CA PRO A 33 15.73 -6.93 2.30
C PRO A 33 15.45 -8.39 2.66
N GLY A 34 14.58 -9.07 1.89
CA GLY A 34 14.16 -10.45 2.16
C GLY A 34 13.02 -10.61 3.18
N ARG A 35 12.53 -9.51 3.77
CA ARG A 35 11.27 -9.47 4.55
C ARG A 35 10.18 -8.63 3.88
N ARG A 36 10.49 -7.99 2.76
CA ARG A 36 9.61 -7.06 2.04
C ARG A 36 8.56 -7.81 1.24
N MET A 37 7.42 -7.15 1.04
CA MET A 37 6.42 -7.59 0.09
C MET A 37 6.93 -7.36 -1.35
N PRO A 38 6.58 -8.22 -2.32
CA PRO A 38 7.10 -8.07 -3.69
C PRO A 38 6.69 -6.75 -4.37
N PHE A 39 5.41 -6.34 -4.25
CA PHE A 39 4.86 -5.25 -5.07
C PHE A 39 4.80 -3.90 -4.36
N ASP A 40 4.29 -3.85 -3.14
CA ASP A 40 4.18 -2.64 -2.33
C ASP A 40 5.34 -2.52 -1.34
N ALA A 41 5.58 -1.31 -0.87
CA ALA A 41 6.52 -1.06 0.23
C ALA A 41 5.72 -0.87 1.52
N TYR A 42 5.95 -1.74 2.51
CA TYR A 42 5.35 -1.58 3.83
C TYR A 42 6.28 -0.81 4.74
N VAL A 43 5.88 0.41 5.08
CA VAL A 43 6.65 1.30 5.97
C VAL A 43 5.82 1.54 7.21
N GLY A 44 6.31 1.05 8.35
CA GLY A 44 5.69 1.25 9.65
C GLY A 44 5.98 2.63 10.21
N TYR A 45 5.27 2.99 11.27
CA TYR A 45 5.63 4.15 12.07
C TYR A 45 5.35 3.96 13.56
N VAL A 46 6.08 4.74 14.36
CA VAL A 46 5.68 5.12 15.71
C VAL A 46 5.69 6.64 15.80
N ALA A 47 4.57 7.22 16.22
CA ALA A 47 4.42 8.65 16.41
C ALA A 47 4.61 8.99 17.89
N PHE A 48 5.44 9.99 18.16
CA PHE A 48 5.79 10.45 19.50
C PHE A 48 5.33 11.89 19.69
N VAL A 49 4.61 12.18 20.77
CA VAL A 49 4.25 13.55 21.19
C VAL A 49 5.07 13.86 22.43
N ASN A 50 5.96 14.84 22.35
CA ASN A 50 6.89 15.20 23.44
C ASN A 50 7.66 13.98 23.96
N ALA A 51 8.24 13.20 23.05
CA ALA A 51 8.95 11.95 23.30
C ALA A 51 8.11 10.78 23.87
N MET A 52 6.80 10.95 24.07
CA MET A 52 5.91 9.87 24.50
C MET A 52 5.25 9.19 23.30
N PRO A 53 5.27 7.84 23.21
CA PRO A 53 4.61 7.13 22.11
C PRO A 53 3.09 7.35 22.18
N ALA A 54 2.53 7.92 21.11
CA ALA A 54 1.13 8.33 21.02
C ALA A 54 0.32 7.46 20.05
N ALA A 55 0.94 7.00 18.97
CA ALA A 55 0.32 6.10 18.00
C ALA A 55 1.37 5.22 17.30
N TYR A 56 0.91 4.13 16.71
CA TYR A 56 1.71 3.26 15.83
C TYR A 56 0.85 2.74 14.68
N GLY A 57 1.49 2.23 13.65
CA GLY A 57 0.83 1.61 12.51
C GLY A 57 1.78 1.50 11.33
N GLY A 58 1.25 1.59 10.12
CA GLY A 58 2.05 1.61 8.91
C GLY A 58 1.24 1.93 7.67
N ALA A 59 1.93 2.14 6.56
CA ALA A 59 1.32 2.29 5.26
C ALA A 59 1.87 1.25 4.29
N TRP A 60 0.96 0.68 3.48
CA TRP A 60 1.30 -0.11 2.31
C TRP A 60 1.32 0.83 1.13
N ILE A 61 2.52 1.19 0.69
CA ILE A 61 2.74 2.24 -0.30
C ILE A 61 2.77 1.60 -1.69
N PHE A 62 1.76 1.95 -2.49
CA PHE A 62 1.64 1.55 -3.89
C PHE A 62 0.97 2.68 -4.69
N PRO A 63 1.45 3.01 -5.90
CA PRO A 63 0.83 4.06 -6.73
C PRO A 63 -0.63 3.72 -7.04
N GLY A 64 -1.53 4.70 -6.93
CA GLY A 64 -2.97 4.53 -7.17
C GLY A 64 -3.74 3.99 -5.96
N ARG A 65 -3.10 3.16 -5.12
CA ARG A 65 -3.76 2.53 -3.97
C ARG A 65 -2.80 2.33 -2.79
N SER A 66 -2.51 3.41 -2.06
CA SER A 66 -1.77 3.29 -0.80
C SER A 66 -2.72 3.15 0.37
N LYS A 67 -2.52 2.14 1.22
CA LYS A 67 -3.35 1.88 2.41
C LYS A 67 -2.65 2.43 3.65
N ILE A 68 -3.41 2.86 4.66
CA ILE A 68 -2.84 3.35 5.91
C ILE A 68 -3.54 2.80 7.16
N GLY A 69 -2.75 2.21 8.04
CA GLY A 69 -3.14 1.73 9.36
C GLY A 69 -2.84 2.77 10.44
N ILE A 70 -3.73 2.87 11.43
CA ILE A 70 -3.50 3.68 12.62
C ILE A 70 -4.07 3.02 13.87
N ASN A 71 -3.22 2.96 14.89
CA ASN A 71 -3.57 2.61 16.25
C ASN A 71 -3.11 3.73 17.19
N ILE A 72 -4.06 4.39 17.84
CA ILE A 72 -3.77 5.45 18.83
C ILE A 72 -3.90 4.84 20.23
N PHE A 73 -2.90 5.06 21.07
CA PHE A 73 -2.93 4.61 22.46
C PHE A 73 -4.10 5.24 23.22
N PRO A 74 -4.78 4.51 24.12
CA PRO A 74 -5.96 5.02 24.83
C PRO A 74 -5.78 6.40 25.47
N ALA A 75 -4.62 6.67 26.06
CA ALA A 75 -4.30 7.96 26.69
C ALA A 75 -4.28 9.16 25.71
N PHE A 76 -4.13 8.91 24.41
CA PHE A 76 -4.09 9.92 23.35
C PHE A 76 -5.33 9.88 22.44
N ARG A 77 -6.34 9.06 22.78
CA ARG A 77 -7.62 9.04 22.06
C ARG A 77 -8.47 10.25 22.44
N GLY A 78 -9.22 10.79 21.47
CA GLY A 78 -10.13 11.91 21.69
C GLY A 78 -9.82 13.10 20.77
N GLY A 79 -9.84 14.31 21.33
CA GLY A 79 -9.69 15.56 20.56
C GLY A 79 -8.48 15.58 19.61
N PRO A 80 -7.27 15.23 20.06
CA PRO A 80 -6.07 15.28 19.22
C PRO A 80 -5.96 14.17 18.17
N SER A 81 -6.79 13.13 18.22
CA SER A 81 -6.64 11.95 17.34
C SER A 81 -6.73 12.30 15.85
N ALA A 82 -7.63 13.22 15.48
CA ALA A 82 -7.79 13.68 14.10
C ALA A 82 -6.55 14.44 13.61
N TRP A 83 -6.02 15.34 14.46
CA TRP A 83 -4.79 16.08 14.16
C TRP A 83 -3.59 15.13 14.02
N LEU A 84 -3.41 14.20 14.95
CA LEU A 84 -2.32 13.23 14.93
C LEU A 84 -2.37 12.40 13.63
N PHE A 85 -3.54 11.89 13.27
CA PHE A 85 -3.68 11.11 12.05
C PHE A 85 -3.45 11.94 10.78
N ALA A 86 -3.93 13.19 10.73
CA ALA A 86 -3.66 14.09 9.63
C ALA A 86 -2.16 14.36 9.45
N ARG A 87 -1.40 14.55 10.56
CA ARG A 87 0.06 14.71 10.51
C ARG A 87 0.76 13.44 10.05
N ILE A 88 0.28 12.25 10.45
CA ILE A 88 0.81 10.97 9.95
C ILE A 88 0.59 10.85 8.44
N ILE A 89 -0.63 11.09 7.94
CA ILE A 89 -0.93 11.10 6.51
C ILE A 89 -0.02 12.09 5.77
N GLN A 90 0.13 13.30 6.28
CA GLN A 90 1.01 14.32 5.70
C GLN A 90 2.46 13.86 5.65
N CYS A 91 2.97 13.21 6.70
CA CYS A 91 4.32 12.66 6.72
C CYS A 91 4.52 11.66 5.58
N TYR A 92 3.62 10.69 5.40
CA TYR A 92 3.70 9.74 4.28
C TYR A 92 3.57 10.42 2.91
N ALA A 93 2.66 11.38 2.78
CA ALA A 93 2.45 12.12 1.54
C ALA A 93 3.71 12.90 1.13
N MET A 94 4.33 13.61 2.06
CA MET A 94 5.55 14.39 1.79
C MET A 94 6.77 13.49 1.59
N ARG A 95 6.92 12.45 2.41
CA ARG A 95 8.13 11.63 2.44
C ARG A 95 8.23 10.64 1.28
N PHE A 96 7.09 10.13 0.80
CA PHE A 96 7.03 9.10 -0.25
C PHE A 96 6.24 9.55 -1.49
N GLY A 97 5.75 10.79 -1.50
CA GLY A 97 4.98 11.36 -2.60
C GLY A 97 3.58 10.77 -2.75
N VAL A 98 3.00 10.17 -1.69
CA VAL A 98 1.68 9.51 -1.78
C VAL A 98 0.58 10.54 -2.03
N GLY A 99 -0.10 10.42 -3.18
CA GLY A 99 -1.19 11.33 -3.57
C GLY A 99 -2.59 10.88 -3.15
N ARG A 100 -2.77 9.60 -2.83
CA ARG A 100 -4.06 8.98 -2.52
C ARG A 100 -3.90 7.93 -1.42
N PHE A 101 -4.80 7.97 -0.43
CA PHE A 101 -4.87 6.99 0.65
C PHE A 101 -6.22 6.28 0.69
N GLU A 102 -6.19 4.98 0.95
CA GLU A 102 -7.37 4.14 1.20
C GLU A 102 -7.49 3.85 2.71
N ALA A 103 -8.69 4.02 3.23
CA ALA A 103 -9.11 3.47 4.52
C ALA A 103 -9.93 2.19 4.27
N GLU A 104 -9.45 1.07 4.80
CA GLU A 104 -10.05 -0.23 4.56
C GLU A 104 -11.38 -0.40 5.32
N ASN A 105 -12.28 -1.20 4.75
CA ASN A 105 -13.64 -1.44 5.27
C ASN A 105 -13.64 -1.85 6.76
N TYR A 106 -12.69 -2.68 7.17
CA TYR A 106 -12.57 -3.13 8.56
C TYR A 106 -12.32 -1.98 9.53
N GLN A 107 -11.49 -1.00 9.12
CA GLN A 107 -11.22 0.22 9.89
C GLN A 107 -12.46 1.13 9.99
N LEU A 108 -13.33 1.07 8.98
CA LEU A 108 -14.61 1.81 8.95
C LEU A 108 -15.71 1.14 9.78
N GLY A 109 -15.59 -0.17 10.04
CA GLY A 109 -16.52 -0.93 10.88
C GLY A 109 -17.02 -2.26 10.27
N GLN A 110 -16.66 -2.61 9.03
CA GLN A 110 -17.09 -3.86 8.40
C GLN A 110 -16.47 -5.07 9.12
N GLY A 111 -17.31 -5.92 9.72
CA GLY A 111 -16.83 -7.02 10.55
C GLY A 111 -16.16 -6.57 11.86
N ASN A 112 -16.22 -5.27 12.21
CA ASN A 112 -15.63 -4.69 13.40
C ASN A 112 -16.72 -4.01 14.27
N PRO A 113 -17.30 -4.72 15.25
CA PRO A 113 -18.31 -4.15 16.13
C PRO A 113 -17.83 -2.92 16.92
N GLU A 114 -16.55 -2.83 17.26
CA GLU A 114 -15.99 -1.65 17.94
C GLU A 114 -15.96 -0.43 17.01
N GLY A 115 -15.57 -0.61 15.75
CA GLY A 115 -15.61 0.43 14.71
C GLY A 115 -17.02 1.00 14.53
N ILE A 116 -18.04 0.13 14.51
CA ILE A 116 -19.45 0.55 14.43
C ILE A 116 -19.88 1.29 15.71
N ARG A 117 -19.57 0.77 16.90
CA ARG A 117 -19.94 1.42 18.18
C ARG A 117 -19.29 2.80 18.36
N SER A 118 -18.04 2.93 17.94
CA SER A 118 -17.28 4.19 18.00
C SER A 118 -17.67 5.19 16.92
N GLY A 119 -18.31 4.73 15.84
CA GLY A 119 -18.64 5.56 14.68
C GLY A 119 -17.40 5.91 13.85
N ALA A 120 -16.45 4.98 13.73
CA ALA A 120 -15.17 5.17 13.04
C ALA A 120 -15.31 5.74 11.62
N TYR A 121 -16.36 5.36 10.88
CA TYR A 121 -16.69 5.95 9.58
C TYR A 121 -16.66 7.50 9.59
N TRP A 122 -17.26 8.12 10.61
CA TRP A 122 -17.34 9.57 10.73
C TRP A 122 -16.01 10.23 11.10
N PHE A 123 -15.07 9.48 11.68
CA PHE A 123 -13.71 9.96 11.91
C PHE A 123 -12.97 10.15 10.57
N TYR A 124 -13.02 9.15 9.69
CA TYR A 124 -12.44 9.22 8.35
C TYR A 124 -13.16 10.27 7.49
N ASP A 125 -14.50 10.30 7.52
CA ASP A 125 -15.28 11.31 6.78
C ASP A 125 -14.92 12.75 7.20
N ARG A 126 -14.72 13.02 8.49
CA ARG A 126 -14.29 14.35 8.95
C ARG A 126 -12.91 14.74 8.43
N LEU A 127 -12.03 13.77 8.20
CA LEU A 127 -10.69 13.96 7.66
C LEU A 127 -10.65 14.09 6.14
N GLY A 128 -11.81 14.08 5.47
CA GLY A 128 -11.92 14.27 4.04
C GLY A 128 -11.94 12.98 3.23
N PHE A 129 -11.88 11.81 3.87
CA PHE A 129 -12.05 10.54 3.17
C PHE A 129 -13.47 10.43 2.61
N ARG A 130 -13.66 9.89 1.42
CA ARG A 130 -14.97 9.70 0.77
C ARG A 130 -15.05 8.34 0.08
N THR A 131 -16.24 7.74 0.05
CA THR A 131 -16.49 6.57 -0.81
C THR A 131 -16.57 7.00 -2.27
N THR A 132 -16.12 6.14 -3.19
CA THR A 132 -16.32 6.32 -4.64
C THR A 132 -17.64 5.71 -5.14
N ASP A 133 -18.36 4.97 -4.29
CA ASP A 133 -19.67 4.41 -4.61
C ASP A 133 -20.75 5.51 -4.54
N GLY A 134 -21.42 5.75 -5.68
CA GLY A 134 -22.38 6.84 -5.82
C GLY A 134 -23.62 6.69 -4.92
N GLU A 135 -24.07 5.47 -4.64
CA GLU A 135 -25.23 5.24 -3.77
C GLU A 135 -24.86 5.42 -2.31
N LEU A 136 -23.70 4.91 -1.90
CA LEU A 136 -23.20 5.13 -0.53
C LEU A 136 -22.85 6.60 -0.28
N ALA A 137 -22.36 7.33 -1.28
CA ALA A 137 -22.10 8.77 -1.17
C ALA A 137 -23.39 9.56 -0.88
N LYS A 138 -24.52 9.22 -1.52
CA LYS A 138 -25.83 9.83 -1.23
C LYS A 138 -26.29 9.54 0.19
N VAL A 139 -26.12 8.29 0.67
CA VAL A 139 -26.45 7.91 2.05
C VAL A 139 -25.60 8.70 3.04
N ALA A 140 -24.29 8.77 2.82
CA ALA A 140 -23.36 9.52 3.68
C ALA A 140 -23.72 11.01 3.74
N GLU A 141 -24.09 11.62 2.61
CA GLU A 141 -24.50 13.03 2.56
C GLU A 141 -25.80 13.29 3.33
N SER A 142 -26.80 12.42 3.18
CA SER A 142 -28.04 12.51 3.95
C SER A 142 -27.78 12.45 5.46
N GLU A 143 -26.96 11.48 5.89
CA GLU A 143 -26.57 11.34 7.29
C GLU A 143 -25.76 12.56 7.78
N ARG A 144 -24.83 13.09 6.98
CA ARG A 144 -24.09 14.32 7.33
C ARG A 144 -25.04 15.48 7.61
N LYS A 145 -26.05 15.70 6.77
CA LYS A 145 -27.03 16.77 6.96
C LYS A 145 -27.80 16.61 8.26
N VAL A 146 -28.25 15.38 8.55
CA VAL A 146 -28.92 15.07 9.82
C VAL A 146 -28.01 15.38 11.01
N ARG A 147 -26.75 14.94 10.95
CA ARG A 147 -25.77 15.15 12.03
C ARG A 147 -25.33 16.61 12.20
N ALA A 148 -25.39 17.41 11.13
CA ALA A 148 -25.12 18.84 11.18
C ALA A 148 -26.25 19.60 11.92
N HIS A 149 -27.50 19.18 11.74
CA HIS A 149 -28.67 19.78 12.41
C HIS A 149 -28.85 19.27 13.84
N ASP A 150 -28.59 17.97 14.08
CA ASP A 150 -28.65 17.34 15.40
C ASP A 150 -27.32 16.67 15.73
N ARG A 151 -26.47 17.40 16.44
CA ARG A 151 -25.13 16.93 16.84
C ARG A 151 -25.19 15.75 17.83
N GLY A 152 -26.29 15.62 18.58
CA GLY A 152 -26.50 14.54 19.56
C GLY A 152 -26.94 13.22 18.93
N ARG A 153 -27.64 13.29 17.79
CA ARG A 153 -28.12 12.11 17.07
C ARG A 153 -26.98 11.29 16.48
N ARG A 154 -26.89 10.02 16.87
CA ARG A 154 -25.97 9.03 16.29
C ARG A 154 -26.60 8.36 15.07
N THR A 155 -25.80 8.12 14.03
CA THR A 155 -26.16 7.22 12.92
C THR A 155 -26.37 5.81 13.45
N SER A 156 -27.39 5.12 12.95
CA SER A 156 -27.70 3.76 13.42
C SER A 156 -26.60 2.77 13.03
N PRO A 157 -26.39 1.70 13.82
CA PRO A 157 -25.42 0.66 13.48
C PRO A 157 -25.65 -0.01 12.12
N GLU A 158 -26.91 -0.12 11.68
CA GLU A 158 -27.27 -0.66 10.36
C GLU A 158 -26.74 0.23 9.23
N VAL A 159 -27.00 1.54 9.31
CA VAL A 159 -26.52 2.50 8.31
C VAL A 159 -25.00 2.56 8.32
N LEU A 160 -24.35 2.53 9.50
CA LEU A 160 -22.90 2.49 9.59
C LEU A 160 -22.30 1.24 8.92
N ARG A 161 -22.90 0.05 9.09
CA ARG A 161 -22.44 -1.17 8.40
C ARG A 161 -22.60 -1.04 6.89
N LYS A 162 -23.73 -0.47 6.43
CA LYS A 162 -23.94 -0.19 5.00
C LYS A 162 -22.85 0.76 4.46
N LEU A 163 -22.57 1.84 5.16
CA LEU A 163 -21.54 2.82 4.78
C LEU A 163 -20.13 2.23 4.80
N ALA A 164 -19.81 1.37 5.77
CA ALA A 164 -18.51 0.70 5.89
C ALA A 164 -18.30 -0.46 4.90
N SER A 165 -19.31 -0.83 4.10
CA SER A 165 -19.23 -1.95 3.15
C SER A 165 -18.27 -1.73 1.98
N ARG A 166 -17.86 -0.47 1.76
CA ARG A 166 -16.89 -0.06 0.73
C ARG A 166 -15.81 0.81 1.35
N PRO A 167 -14.60 0.85 0.76
CA PRO A 167 -13.52 1.63 1.31
C PRO A 167 -13.79 3.12 1.10
N MET A 168 -13.06 3.95 1.84
CA MET A 168 -13.03 5.38 1.61
C MET A 168 -11.64 5.82 1.16
N TRP A 169 -11.60 6.89 0.39
CA TRP A 169 -10.41 7.41 -0.27
C TRP A 169 -10.18 8.86 0.15
N LEU A 170 -8.93 9.20 0.45
CA LEU A 170 -8.48 10.56 0.62
C LEU A 170 -7.54 10.91 -0.53
N ASP A 171 -7.97 11.87 -1.35
CA ASP A 171 -7.18 12.41 -2.46
C ASP A 171 -6.50 13.71 -2.03
N LEU A 172 -5.17 13.69 -1.98
CA LEU A 172 -4.33 14.86 -1.68
C LEU A 172 -3.78 15.50 -2.96
N ALA A 173 -3.57 14.70 -4.00
CA ALA A 173 -3.11 15.12 -5.31
C ALA A 173 -3.68 14.19 -6.39
N GLN A 174 -3.64 14.63 -7.65
CA GLN A 174 -4.00 13.76 -8.76
C GLN A 174 -3.01 12.59 -8.84
N GLU A 175 -3.53 11.37 -8.76
CA GLU A 175 -2.77 10.13 -8.88
C GLU A 175 -3.20 9.40 -10.16
N PRO A 176 -2.42 9.50 -11.26
CA PRO A 176 -2.79 8.91 -12.55
C PRO A 176 -2.54 7.40 -12.63
N ALA A 177 -1.95 6.81 -11.59
CA ALA A 177 -1.75 5.37 -11.54
C ALA A 177 -3.09 4.61 -11.48
N PRO A 178 -3.20 3.46 -12.15
CA PRO A 178 -4.39 2.62 -12.06
C PRO A 178 -4.63 2.10 -10.65
N VAL A 179 -5.89 1.76 -10.36
CA VAL A 179 -6.32 1.22 -9.06
C VAL A 179 -6.73 -0.23 -9.24
N PHE A 180 -6.06 -1.14 -8.55
CA PHE A 180 -6.37 -2.59 -8.50
C PHE A 180 -5.90 -3.18 -7.16
N ASP A 181 -6.37 -4.38 -6.79
CA ASP A 181 -5.85 -5.08 -5.60
C ASP A 181 -4.54 -5.80 -5.88
N LEU A 182 -3.59 -5.67 -4.94
CA LEU A 182 -2.34 -6.41 -5.01
C LEU A 182 -2.53 -7.88 -4.66
N VAL A 183 -3.61 -8.23 -3.96
CA VAL A 183 -4.04 -9.62 -3.79
C VAL A 183 -4.40 -10.20 -5.15
N ASP A 184 -5.23 -9.51 -5.94
CA ASP A 184 -5.62 -9.96 -7.28
C ASP A 184 -4.42 -10.06 -8.22
N LEU A 185 -3.48 -9.11 -8.15
CA LEU A 185 -2.21 -9.20 -8.88
C LEU A 185 -1.41 -10.44 -8.44
N GLY A 186 -1.31 -10.69 -7.15
CA GLY A 186 -0.66 -11.88 -6.60
C GLY A 186 -1.29 -13.17 -7.11
N GLU A 187 -2.62 -13.25 -7.13
CA GLU A 187 -3.37 -14.38 -7.66
C GLU A 187 -3.17 -14.57 -9.16
N ALA A 188 -3.22 -13.48 -9.93
CA ALA A 188 -2.95 -13.48 -11.37
C ALA A 188 -1.55 -13.99 -11.70
N VAL A 189 -0.55 -13.61 -10.88
CA VAL A 189 0.81 -14.10 -11.00
C VAL A 189 0.92 -15.57 -10.62
N MET A 190 0.16 -16.02 -9.63
CA MET A 190 0.21 -17.40 -9.14
C MET A 190 -0.58 -18.40 -10.00
N ARG A 191 -1.69 -17.99 -10.64
CA ARG A 191 -2.59 -18.87 -11.42
C ARG A 191 -1.88 -19.70 -12.51
N PRO A 192 -0.97 -19.15 -13.34
CA PRO A 192 -0.23 -19.92 -14.34
C PRO A 192 0.77 -20.92 -13.74
N HIS A 193 1.06 -20.82 -12.44
CA HIS A 193 2.06 -21.61 -11.72
C HIS A 193 1.45 -22.69 -10.81
N VAL A 194 0.12 -22.84 -10.82
CA VAL A 194 -0.55 -24.00 -10.20
C VAL A 194 -0.09 -25.25 -10.95
N PRO A 195 0.58 -26.22 -10.28
CA PRO A 195 1.17 -27.34 -10.98
C PRO A 195 0.10 -28.14 -11.74
N THR A 196 0.25 -28.23 -13.06
CA THR A 196 -0.14 -29.47 -13.74
C THR A 196 0.82 -30.55 -13.19
N ALA A 197 0.26 -31.64 -12.68
CA ALA A 197 0.95 -32.62 -11.84
C ALA A 197 2.44 -32.85 -12.21
N GLY A 198 3.34 -32.64 -11.24
CA GLY A 198 4.74 -33.08 -11.33
C GLY A 198 5.83 -32.03 -11.64
N LYS A 199 5.50 -30.75 -11.86
CA LYS A 199 6.54 -29.70 -12.03
C LYS A 199 6.91 -29.03 -10.69
N ASP A 200 8.20 -29.06 -10.37
CA ASP A 200 8.79 -28.35 -9.24
C ASP A 200 8.66 -26.83 -9.43
N ARG A 201 7.84 -26.20 -8.59
CA ARG A 201 7.56 -24.75 -8.60
C ARG A 201 8.84 -23.91 -8.60
N SER A 202 9.88 -24.36 -7.90
CA SER A 202 11.17 -23.67 -7.83
C SER A 202 11.85 -23.60 -9.20
N LYS A 203 11.75 -24.69 -9.99
CA LYS A 203 12.30 -24.74 -11.36
C LYS A 203 11.53 -23.84 -12.32
N VAL A 204 10.19 -23.75 -12.17
CA VAL A 204 9.37 -22.85 -13.00
C VAL A 204 9.75 -21.40 -12.73
N ILE A 205 9.86 -21.00 -11.46
CA ILE A 205 10.27 -19.65 -11.07
C ILE A 205 11.68 -19.35 -11.59
N ALA A 206 12.64 -20.26 -11.41
CA ALA A 206 14.00 -20.09 -11.92
C ALA A 206 14.04 -19.88 -13.45
N GLY A 207 13.21 -20.65 -14.20
CA GLY A 207 13.05 -20.46 -15.64
C GLY A 207 12.53 -19.08 -16.01
N LYS A 208 11.54 -18.56 -15.27
CA LYS A 208 11.00 -17.20 -15.47
C LYS A 208 12.02 -16.12 -15.15
N VAL A 209 12.80 -16.28 -14.08
CA VAL A 209 13.89 -15.36 -13.76
C VAL A 209 14.90 -15.28 -14.89
N GLN A 210 15.29 -16.43 -15.48
CA GLN A 210 16.23 -16.46 -16.60
C GLN A 210 15.64 -15.88 -17.90
N GLU A 211 14.36 -16.11 -18.16
CA GLU A 211 13.63 -15.50 -19.28
C GLU A 211 13.60 -13.98 -19.16
N VAL A 212 13.15 -13.45 -18.01
CA VAL A 212 13.11 -12.01 -17.73
C VAL A 212 14.50 -11.40 -17.80
N SER A 213 15.51 -12.05 -17.22
CA SER A 213 16.91 -11.58 -17.25
C SER A 213 17.42 -11.39 -18.69
N ARG A 214 17.12 -12.34 -19.59
CA ARG A 214 17.50 -12.24 -21.01
C ARG A 214 16.70 -11.16 -21.73
N THR A 215 15.39 -11.14 -21.56
CA THR A 215 14.48 -10.20 -22.24
C THR A 215 14.76 -8.74 -21.88
N LEU A 216 15.10 -8.48 -20.61
CA LEU A 216 15.44 -7.14 -20.12
C LEU A 216 16.90 -6.76 -20.36
N GLY A 217 17.77 -7.71 -20.69
CA GLY A 217 19.21 -7.46 -20.82
C GLY A 217 19.86 -7.11 -19.47
N ALA A 218 19.46 -7.79 -18.39
CA ALA A 218 19.96 -7.52 -17.03
C ALA A 218 21.46 -7.83 -16.83
N GLY A 219 22.11 -8.47 -17.80
CA GLY A 219 23.52 -8.86 -17.71
C GLY A 219 23.76 -9.96 -16.66
N ASP A 220 24.98 -9.99 -16.14
CA ASP A 220 25.41 -10.98 -15.16
C ASP A 220 24.97 -10.59 -13.74
N ARG A 221 23.83 -11.14 -13.31
CA ARG A 221 23.26 -10.89 -11.97
C ARG A 221 24.11 -11.46 -10.83
N SER A 222 25.05 -12.38 -11.09
CA SER A 222 25.91 -12.94 -10.02
C SER A 222 26.85 -11.89 -9.42
N ARG A 223 27.07 -10.79 -10.14
CA ARG A 223 27.87 -9.64 -9.69
C ARG A 223 27.07 -8.62 -8.89
N TRP A 224 25.76 -8.79 -8.77
CA TRP A 224 24.92 -7.86 -8.01
C TRP A 224 24.95 -8.21 -6.52
N PRO A 225 24.64 -7.23 -5.64
CA PRO A 225 24.39 -7.54 -4.24
C PRO A 225 23.27 -8.58 -4.10
N VAL A 226 23.43 -9.54 -3.18
CA VAL A 226 22.48 -10.64 -2.96
C VAL A 226 21.05 -10.15 -2.76
N ALA A 227 20.86 -9.04 -2.05
CA ALA A 227 19.56 -8.43 -1.82
C ALA A 227 18.89 -7.94 -3.12
N GLU A 228 19.66 -7.39 -4.06
CA GLU A 228 19.15 -6.96 -5.36
C GLU A 228 18.85 -8.16 -6.27
N CYS A 229 19.63 -9.23 -6.20
CA CYS A 229 19.32 -10.49 -6.91
C CYS A 229 17.98 -11.07 -6.46
N ARG A 230 17.76 -11.15 -5.14
CA ARG A 230 16.52 -11.67 -4.54
C ARG A 230 15.32 -10.80 -4.90
N ALA A 231 15.46 -9.49 -4.78
CA ALA A 231 14.43 -8.54 -5.18
C ALA A 231 14.04 -8.68 -6.66
N PHE A 232 15.02 -8.89 -7.54
CA PHE A 232 14.76 -9.18 -8.94
C PHE A 232 14.01 -10.51 -9.11
N GLU A 233 14.39 -11.55 -8.37
CA GLU A 233 13.75 -12.86 -8.38
C GLU A 233 12.30 -12.82 -7.90
N ASP A 234 12.01 -12.06 -6.85
CA ASP A 234 10.66 -11.93 -6.29
C ASP A 234 9.70 -11.23 -7.27
N LEU A 235 10.19 -10.27 -8.06
CA LEU A 235 9.41 -9.53 -9.05
C LEU A 235 9.31 -10.25 -10.40
N ALA A 236 10.30 -11.07 -10.77
CA ALA A 236 10.39 -11.68 -12.09
C ALA A 236 9.14 -12.48 -12.53
N PRO A 237 8.45 -13.26 -11.67
CA PRO A 237 7.24 -13.97 -12.06
C PRO A 237 6.15 -13.04 -12.62
N ALA A 238 5.96 -11.86 -12.01
CA ALA A 238 4.99 -10.88 -12.48
C ALA A 238 5.43 -10.21 -13.79
N ILE A 239 6.72 -9.91 -13.91
CA ILE A 239 7.28 -9.31 -15.13
C ILE A 239 7.21 -10.29 -16.32
N ALA A 240 7.41 -11.58 -16.09
CA ALA A 240 7.37 -12.61 -17.12
C ALA A 240 5.99 -12.79 -17.76
N LEU A 241 4.92 -12.30 -17.13
CA LEU A 241 3.55 -12.36 -17.67
C LEU A 241 3.21 -11.14 -18.54
N ILE A 242 4.07 -10.12 -18.58
CA ILE A 242 3.82 -8.92 -19.37
C ILE A 242 3.91 -9.23 -20.86
N GLY A 243 2.75 -9.18 -21.53
CA GLY A 243 2.66 -9.32 -22.98
C GLY A 243 3.53 -8.28 -23.72
N GLY A 244 4.28 -8.75 -24.71
CA GLY A 244 5.10 -7.87 -25.55
C GLY A 244 6.32 -7.24 -24.85
N LEU A 245 6.73 -7.72 -23.66
CA LEU A 245 7.92 -7.22 -22.96
C LEU A 245 9.18 -7.17 -23.84
N ALA A 246 9.34 -8.13 -24.75
CA ALA A 246 10.45 -8.16 -25.70
C ALA A 246 10.51 -6.94 -26.63
N HIS A 247 9.35 -6.34 -26.95
CA HIS A 247 9.21 -5.17 -27.81
C HIS A 247 9.30 -3.83 -27.06
N TRP A 248 9.51 -3.86 -25.74
CA TRP A 248 9.74 -2.63 -24.98
C TRP A 248 11.04 -1.96 -25.42
N SER A 249 11.09 -0.64 -25.33
CA SER A 249 12.30 0.12 -25.68
C SER A 249 13.47 -0.29 -24.78
N VAL A 250 14.69 -0.10 -25.25
CA VAL A 250 15.90 -0.36 -24.45
C VAL A 250 15.89 0.46 -23.16
N ASN A 251 15.38 1.70 -23.23
CA ASN A 251 15.26 2.56 -22.07
C ASN A 251 14.27 2.01 -21.04
N ASP A 252 13.06 1.61 -21.46
CA ASP A 252 12.05 1.04 -20.55
C ASP A 252 12.55 -0.24 -19.86
N LYS A 253 13.27 -1.10 -20.60
CA LYS A 253 13.86 -2.32 -20.03
C LYS A 253 14.92 -2.00 -18.99
N ARG A 254 15.78 -1.00 -19.24
CA ARG A 254 16.79 -0.53 -18.28
C ARG A 254 16.15 0.06 -17.03
N GLU A 255 15.13 0.89 -17.20
CA GLU A 255 14.38 1.47 -16.08
C GLU A 255 13.67 0.40 -15.25
N LEU A 256 13.12 -0.64 -15.89
CA LEU A 256 12.52 -1.78 -15.21
C LEU A 256 13.56 -2.58 -14.41
N VAL A 257 14.74 -2.84 -14.97
CA VAL A 257 15.85 -3.48 -14.23
C VAL A 257 16.27 -2.62 -13.03
N ALA A 258 16.40 -1.30 -13.22
CA ALA A 258 16.75 -0.39 -12.14
C ALA A 258 15.67 -0.35 -11.03
N LEU A 259 14.39 -0.40 -11.39
CA LEU A 259 13.27 -0.51 -10.46
C LEU A 259 13.33 -1.82 -9.68
N MET A 260 13.50 -2.96 -10.36
CA MET A 260 13.58 -4.27 -9.70
C MET A 260 14.75 -4.35 -8.72
N ARG A 261 15.92 -3.82 -9.11
CA ARG A 261 17.10 -3.74 -8.23
C ARG A 261 16.88 -2.81 -7.04
N ALA A 262 16.16 -1.69 -7.23
CA ALA A 262 15.91 -0.72 -6.17
C ALA A 262 15.19 -1.32 -4.95
N LYS A 263 14.39 -2.38 -5.17
CA LYS A 263 13.70 -3.12 -4.12
C LYS A 263 14.65 -3.89 -3.18
N GLY A 264 15.88 -4.16 -3.61
CA GLY A 264 16.94 -4.79 -2.81
C GLY A 264 17.86 -3.81 -2.08
N LEU A 265 17.66 -2.49 -2.22
CA LEU A 265 18.46 -1.47 -1.53
C LEU A 265 18.17 -1.44 -0.03
N ARG A 266 18.93 -0.64 0.71
CA ARG A 266 18.76 -0.50 2.16
C ARG A 266 17.34 -0.08 2.57
N THR A 267 16.70 0.80 1.82
CA THR A 267 15.30 1.20 1.99
C THR A 267 14.57 1.17 0.64
N GLU A 268 13.23 1.20 0.67
CA GLU A 268 12.39 1.07 -0.54
C GLU A 268 12.10 2.41 -1.24
N ASP A 269 12.70 3.53 -0.79
CA ASP A 269 12.47 4.87 -1.32
C ASP A 269 12.65 4.98 -2.83
N ARG A 270 13.78 4.46 -3.34
CA ARG A 270 14.05 4.47 -4.78
C ARG A 270 13.10 3.55 -5.53
N TYR A 271 12.65 2.46 -4.91
CA TYR A 271 11.65 1.58 -5.51
C TYR A 271 10.30 2.31 -5.63
N ILE A 272 9.84 2.94 -4.55
CA ILE A 272 8.60 3.74 -4.52
C ILE A 272 8.65 4.84 -5.58
N ALA A 273 9.73 5.63 -5.61
CA ALA A 273 9.89 6.73 -6.56
C ALA A 273 9.87 6.25 -8.02
N ARG A 274 10.59 5.16 -8.33
CA ARG A 274 10.63 4.59 -9.68
C ARG A 274 9.29 4.00 -10.09
N LEU A 275 8.65 3.24 -9.21
CA LEU A 275 7.37 2.59 -9.49
C LEU A 275 6.27 3.61 -9.77
N ARG A 276 6.20 4.71 -9.00
CA ARG A 276 5.26 5.82 -9.22
C ARG A 276 5.34 6.40 -10.63
N THR A 277 6.53 6.48 -11.21
CA THR A 277 6.73 7.04 -12.56
C THR A 277 6.64 6.00 -13.68
N HIS A 278 6.66 4.70 -13.36
CA HIS A 278 6.75 3.63 -14.35
C HIS A 278 5.38 3.23 -14.92
N ARG A 279 4.69 4.18 -15.58
CA ARG A 279 3.31 4.02 -16.09
C ARG A 279 3.08 2.75 -16.92
N ARG A 280 4.05 2.39 -17.76
CA ARG A 280 3.96 1.20 -18.62
C ARG A 280 3.89 -0.12 -17.83
N LEU A 281 4.57 -0.18 -16.68
CA LEU A 281 4.54 -1.35 -15.79
C LEU A 281 3.21 -1.42 -15.05
N LEU A 282 2.77 -0.30 -14.49
CA LEU A 282 1.50 -0.22 -13.78
C LEU A 282 0.32 -0.58 -14.68
N ALA A 283 0.30 -0.09 -15.92
CA ALA A 283 -0.72 -0.45 -16.90
C ALA A 283 -0.66 -1.95 -17.28
N ALA A 284 0.54 -2.53 -17.39
CA ALA A 284 0.68 -3.95 -17.67
C ALA A 284 0.17 -4.83 -16.51
N TRP A 285 0.44 -4.43 -15.26
CA TRP A 285 -0.09 -5.14 -14.08
C TRP A 285 -1.60 -5.00 -13.95
N GLU A 286 -2.16 -3.81 -14.22
CA GLU A 286 -3.61 -3.63 -14.28
C GLU A 286 -4.25 -4.56 -15.33
N GLN A 287 -3.66 -4.66 -16.52
CA GLN A 287 -4.15 -5.58 -17.56
C GLN A 287 -4.12 -7.05 -17.12
N LEU A 288 -3.08 -7.46 -16.38
CA LEU A 288 -3.01 -8.82 -15.83
C LEU A 288 -4.13 -9.10 -14.83
N VAL A 289 -4.45 -8.14 -13.96
CA VAL A 289 -5.56 -8.27 -13.00
C VAL A 289 -6.89 -8.39 -13.74
N ARG A 290 -7.17 -7.47 -14.68
CA ARG A 290 -8.44 -7.47 -15.44
C ARG A 290 -8.64 -8.76 -16.25
N ALA A 291 -7.58 -9.28 -16.87
CA ALA A 291 -7.66 -10.52 -17.63
C ALA A 291 -8.05 -11.74 -16.78
N VAL A 292 -7.80 -11.70 -15.46
CA VAL A 292 -8.22 -12.75 -14.52
C VAL A 292 -9.67 -12.57 -14.11
N GLU A 293 -10.10 -11.34 -13.87
CA GLU A 293 -11.49 -10.99 -13.55
C GLU A 293 -12.45 -11.37 -14.70
N ASP A 294 -12.08 -11.08 -15.95
CA ASP A 294 -12.87 -11.41 -17.14
C ASP A 294 -12.98 -12.92 -17.41
N ALA A 295 -12.10 -13.73 -16.80
CA ALA A 295 -12.04 -15.18 -16.95
C ALA A 295 -12.74 -15.96 -15.82
N GLN A 296 -13.45 -15.27 -14.92
CA GLN A 296 -14.27 -15.82 -13.83
C GLN A 296 -15.75 -15.65 -14.14
#